data_AF-A0A2M7W4P4-F1
#
_entry.id   AF-A0A2M7W4P4-F1
#
_cell.length_a   1.000
_cell.length_b   1.000
_cell.length_c   1.000
_cell.angle_alpha   90.00
_cell.angle_beta   90.00
_cell.angle_gamma   90.00
#
_symmetry.space_group_name_H-M   'P 1'
#
loop_
_entity.id
_entity.type
_entity.pdbx_description
1 polymer ?
#
loop_
_entity_poly.entity_id
_entity_poly.type
_entity_poly.pdbx_seq_one_letter_code
_entity_poly.pdbx_strand_id
1 'polypeptide(L)' 'MQKLLQGNIWKYTLLLIANKRIFVAILGAYYLTIPDVNAVGIGIILLAGSLAGFVFEIPSGYVSDKIGHK' A
#
# COMPACT_ATOMS: atom_id res chain seq x y z
N MET A 1 -3.10 -15.69 25.97
CA MET A 1 -3.61 -14.64 25.04
C MET A 1 -2.64 -13.46 24.92
N GLN A 2 -2.22 -12.80 26.01
CA GLN A 2 -1.29 -11.66 25.96
C GLN A 2 0.08 -11.96 25.32
N LYS A 3 0.70 -13.12 25.60
CA LYS A 3 1.99 -13.52 24.99
C LYS A 3 1.93 -13.66 23.46
N LEU A 4 0.80 -14.12 22.91
CA LEU A 4 0.61 -14.25 21.46
C LEU A 4 0.47 -12.87 20.80
N LEU A 5 -0.27 -11.96 21.44
CA LEU A 5 -0.43 -10.59 20.95
C LEU A 5 0.91 -9.84 20.92
N GLN A 6 1.69 -9.93 22.02
CA GLN A 6 3.03 -9.33 22.09
C GLN A 6 3.97 -9.87 21.00
N GLY A 7 3.92 -11.17 20.71
CA GLY A 7 4.72 -11.77 19.63
C GLY A 7 4.31 -11.32 18.22
N ASN A 8 3.06 -10.87 18.03
CA ASN A 8 2.58 -10.35 16.75
C ASN A 8 2.90 -8.87 16.53
N ILE A 9 3.11 -8.08 17.59
CA ILE A 9 3.45 -6.65 17.45
C ILE A 9 4.72 -6.47 16.60
N TRP A 10 5.79 -7.22 16.89
CA TRP A 10 7.03 -7.12 16.10
C TRP A 10 6.84 -7.55 14.64
N LYS A 11 6.06 -8.61 14.39
CA LYS A 11 5.73 -9.07 13.03
C LYS A 11 4.94 -8.01 12.27
N TYR A 12 3.98 -7.37 12.94
CA TYR A 12 3.21 -6.27 12.38
C TYR A 12 4.08 -5.05 12.10
N THR A 13 5.03 -4.72 12.99
CA THR A 13 6.03 -3.68 12.74
C THR A 13 6.87 -3.96 11.49
N LEU A 14 7.36 -5.19 11.32
CA LEU A 14 8.09 -5.58 10.10
C LEU A 14 7.21 -5.48 8.85
N LEU A 15 5.95 -5.90 8.94
CA LEU A 15 4.98 -5.74 7.87
C LEU A 15 4.77 -4.27 7.50
N LEU A 16 4.60 -3.37 8.49
CA LEU A 16 4.44 -1.94 8.26
C LEU A 16 5.68 -1.31 7.62
N ILE A 17 6.88 -1.73 8.02
CA ILE A 17 8.14 -1.25 7.41
C ILE A 17 8.25 -1.73 5.97
N ALA A 18 7.98 -3.01 5.69
CA ALA A 18 8.05 -3.57 4.35
C ALA A 18 6.97 -2.99 3.42
N ASN A 19 5.78 -2.68 3.94
CA ASN A 19 4.66 -2.12 3.18
C ASN A 19 4.71 -0.58 3.08
N LYS A 20 5.79 0.04 3.58
CA LYS A 20 5.92 1.50 3.55
C LYS A 20 6.11 1.96 2.10
N ARG A 21 5.17 2.76 1.60
CA ARG A 21 5.12 3.23 0.19
C ARG A 21 6.15 4.32 -0.17
N ILE A 22 7.33 4.32 0.44
CA ILE A 22 8.45 5.22 0.06
C ILE A 22 8.81 5.03 -1.43
N PHE A 23 8.56 3.83 -1.95
CA PHE A 23 8.81 3.45 -3.32
C PHE A 23 8.12 4.34 -4.36
N VAL A 24 6.96 4.95 -4.06
CA VAL A 24 6.17 5.67 -5.06
C VAL A 24 6.90 6.90 -5.62
N ALA A 25 7.62 7.64 -4.78
CA ALA A 25 8.38 8.81 -5.23
C ALA A 25 9.60 8.43 -6.07
N ILE A 26 10.32 7.38 -5.66
CA ILE A 26 11.48 6.84 -6.40
C ILE A 26 11.03 6.24 -7.74
N LEU A 27 9.89 5.56 -7.74
CA LEU A 27 9.30 4.96 -8.93
C LEU A 27 8.91 6.02 -9.97
N GLY A 28 8.34 7.15 -9.53
CA GLY A 28 8.04 8.28 -10.41
C GLY A 28 9.30 8.85 -11.08
N ALA A 29 10.38 9.02 -10.32
CA ALA A 29 11.67 9.46 -10.86
C ALA A 29 12.27 8.43 -11.83
N TYR A 30 12.17 7.14 -11.50
CA TYR A 30 12.61 6.04 -12.38
C TYR A 30 11.83 6.01 -13.69
N TYR A 31 10.50 6.17 -13.65
CA TYR A 31 9.67 6.18 -14.85
C TYR A 31 10.05 7.29 -15.83
N LEU A 32 10.53 8.44 -15.35
CA LEU A 32 11.06 9.50 -16.22
C LEU A 32 12.38 9.13 -16.91
N THR A 33 13.06 8.05 -16.50
CA THR A 33 14.25 7.53 -17.20
C THR A 33 13.91 6.60 -18.36
N ILE A 34 12.64 6.18 -18.49
CA ILE A 34 12.20 5.27 -19.54
C ILE A 34 11.80 6.11 -20.77
N PRO A 35 12.26 5.73 -21.98
CA PRO A 35 11.84 6.39 -23.22
C PRO A 35 10.32 6.46 -23.36
N ASP A 36 9.82 7.56 -23.90
CA ASP A 36 8.40 7.79 -24.21
C ASP A 36 7.44 7.81 -23.00
N VAL A 37 7.96 7.77 -21.76
CA VAL A 37 7.17 7.98 -20.56
C VAL A 37 7.16 9.46 -20.18
N ASN A 38 5.97 10.03 -20.04
CA ASN A 38 5.78 11.42 -19.64
C ASN A 38 5.13 11.56 -18.26
N ALA A 39 5.28 12.74 -17.66
CA ALA A 39 4.77 13.01 -16.32
C ALA A 39 3.23 12.86 -16.20
N VAL A 40 2.49 13.16 -17.27
CA VAL A 40 1.03 13.03 -17.30
C VAL A 40 0.61 11.56 -17.17
N GLY A 41 1.23 10.66 -17.92
CA GLY A 41 0.98 9.22 -17.85
C GLY A 41 1.29 8.65 -16.46
N ILE A 42 2.42 9.06 -15.87
CA ILE A 42 2.77 8.69 -14.48
C ILE A 42 1.68 9.18 -13.51
N GLY A 43 1.23 10.43 -13.67
CA GLY A 43 0.17 11.01 -12.84
C GLY A 43 -1.15 10.23 -12.94
N ILE A 44 -1.55 9.80 -14.14
CA ILE A 44 -2.77 8.99 -14.34
C ILE A 44 -2.65 7.64 -13.63
N ILE A 45 -1.51 6.96 -13.74
CA ILE A 45 -1.27 5.67 -13.08
C ILE A 45 -1.35 5.83 -11.55
N LEU A 46 -0.71 6.87 -11.01
CA LEU A 46 -0.74 7.16 -9.58
C LEU A 46 -2.13 7.51 -9.08
N LEU A 47 -2.89 8.27 -9.87
CA LEU A 47 -4.29 8.60 -9.60
C LEU A 47 -5.14 7.34 -9.56
N ALA A 48 -5.04 6.48 -10.58
CA ALA A 48 -5.78 5.23 -10.65
C ALA A 48 -5.46 4.30 -9.47
N GLY A 49 -4.18 4.17 -9.10
CA GLY A 49 -3.76 3.38 -7.94
C GLY A 49 -4.29 3.92 -6.62
N SER A 50 -4.28 5.25 -6.46
CA SER A 50 -4.84 5.91 -5.26
C SER A 50 -6.36 5.78 -5.19
N LEU A 51 -7.06 5.97 -6.31
CA LEU A 51 -8.50 5.78 -6.42
C LEU A 51 -8.92 4.34 -6.14
N ALA A 52 -8.20 3.37 -6.71
CA ALA A 52 -8.45 1.95 -6.41
C ALA A 52 -8.28 1.69 -4.91
N GLY A 53 -7.19 2.17 -4.30
CA GLY A 53 -6.97 2.05 -2.85
C GLY A 53 -8.13 2.62 -2.04
N PHE A 54 -8.59 3.83 -2.37
CA PHE A 54 -9.72 4.48 -1.71
C PHE A 54 -11.03 3.69 -1.88
N VAL A 55 -11.36 3.24 -3.08
CA VAL A 55 -12.58 2.47 -3.36
C VAL A 55 -12.57 1.13 -2.64
N PHE A 56 -11.42 0.45 -2.59
CA PHE A 56 -11.30 -0.85 -1.94
C PHE A 56 -11.11 -0.79 -0.41
N GLU A 57 -10.92 0.40 0.16
CA GLU A 57 -10.80 0.58 1.61
C GLU A 57 -12.08 0.18 2.35
N ILE A 58 -13.25 0.58 1.83
CA ILE A 58 -14.55 0.28 2.45
C ILE A 58 -14.87 -1.23 2.41
N PRO A 59 -14.78 -1.93 1.25
CA PRO A 59 -14.94 -3.38 1.21
C PRO A 59 -13.92 -4.11 2.08
N SER A 60 -12.67 -3.65 2.12
CA SER A 60 -11.63 -4.23 2.97
C SER A 60 -12.00 -4.16 4.45
N GLY A 61 -12.55 -3.03 4.91
CA GLY A 61 -13.04 -2.88 6.27
C GLY A 61 -14.14 -3.90 6.59
N TYR A 62 -15.15 -3.99 5.73
CA TYR A 62 -16.24 -4.96 5.89
C TYR A 62 -15.74 -6.42 5.95
N VAL A 63 -14.82 -6.79 5.06
CA VAL A 63 -14.22 -8.14 5.04
C VAL A 63 -13.45 -8.40 6.32
N SER A 64 -12.72 -7.40 6.81
CA SER A 64 -11.95 -7.49 8.06
C SER A 64 -12.85 -7.68 9.27
N ASP A 65 -13.99 -6.99 9.33
CA ASP A 65 -14.97 -7.13 10.40
C ASP A 65 -15.61 -8.53 10.40
N LYS A 66 -15.80 -9.13 9.22
CA LYS A 66 -16.44 -10.44 9.08
C LYS A 66 -15.50 -11.63 9.29
N ILE A 67 -14.25 -11.52 8.83
CA ILE A 67 -13.26 -12.62 8.87
C ILE A 67 -12.31 -12.48 10.08
N GLY A 68 -12.21 -11.28 10.65
CA GLY A 68 -11.30 -10.92 11.72
C GLY A 68 -9.94 -10.43 11.20
N HIS A 69 -9.28 -9.58 11.99
CA HIS A 69 -7.92 -9.10 11.73
C HIS A 69 -6.91 -10.20 12.04
N LYS A 70 -6.27 -10.76 11.01
CA LYS A 70 -5.21 -11.77 11.14
C LYS A 70 -3.82 -11.18 10.98
#